data_AF-A0A7V4SQ81-F1
#
_entry.id   AF-A0A7V4SQ81-F1
#
_cell.length_a   1.000
_cell.length_b   1.000
_cell.length_c   1.000
_cell.angle_alpha   90.00
_cell.angle_beta   90.00
_cell.angle_gamma   90.00
#
_symmetry.space_group_name_H-M   'P 1'
#
loop_
_entity.id
_entity.type
_entity.pdbx_description
1 polymer ?
#
loop_
_entity_poly.entity_id
_entity_poly.type
_entity_poly.pdbx_seq_one_letter_code
_entity_poly.pdbx_strand_id
1 'polypeptide(L)'
;MPSGSTLRYDGLLMEDFLAVLNHRGAGSADGLPLPQHLKEARIESTWTAGVLGATSLTLFLLQEQDALSGRREVFVLLHGEGRASRPLRDLALHLRAYLKTRGIASLLRIDPRYGLLCGSALEPLDPSVQWDRPTVYAALYLTDDPASPSLAVMEYVPITLQGTFREIFLKYNGVEPARSGILASAFRRFAGGKPPSSSSAGKLSYGMVATLAAFLAREGGKEARLSLIFKDLSPLDARTCLLDPDRATYHPSGNDRFFASLGELA
;
A
#
# COMPACT_ATOMS: atom_id res chain seq x y z
N MET A 1 -13.21 5.27 25.18
CA MET A 1 -12.23 4.30 25.71
C MET A 1 -10.85 4.80 25.36
N PRO A 2 -9.84 4.74 26.25
CA PRO A 2 -8.49 5.14 25.88
C PRO A 2 -7.96 4.14 24.87
N SER A 3 -7.63 4.65 23.68
CA SER A 3 -7.01 3.94 22.56
C SER A 3 -5.67 3.32 22.99
N GLY A 4 -5.45 2.06 22.62
CA GLY A 4 -4.22 1.33 22.95
C GLY A 4 -2.95 2.00 22.39
N SER A 5 -1.80 1.65 22.98
CA SER A 5 -0.48 2.08 22.51
C SER A 5 -0.18 1.51 21.13
N THR A 6 0.30 2.35 20.21
CA THR A 6 0.84 1.89 18.92
C THR A 6 2.29 1.48 19.11
N LEU A 7 2.64 0.26 18.68
CA LEU A 7 4.01 -0.22 18.69
C LEU A 7 4.57 -0.13 17.29
N ARG A 8 5.65 0.62 17.14
CA ARG A 8 6.41 0.71 15.90
C ARG A 8 7.69 -0.08 16.04
N TYR A 9 8.08 -0.76 14.98
CA TYR A 9 9.25 -1.62 14.96
C TYR A 9 10.06 -1.27 13.72
N ASP A 10 11.22 -0.61 13.86
CA ASP A 10 11.92 -0.02 12.72
C ASP A 10 13.23 -0.71 12.35
N GLY A 11 13.49 -0.75 11.03
CA GLY A 11 14.81 -1.03 10.48
C GLY A 11 15.31 -2.46 10.71
N LEU A 12 14.41 -3.43 10.88
CA LEU A 12 14.75 -4.85 10.96
C LEU A 12 15.40 -5.30 9.66
N LEU A 13 16.40 -6.18 9.74
CA LEU A 13 16.89 -6.84 8.54
C LEU A 13 15.80 -7.75 7.99
N MET A 14 15.55 -7.70 6.68
CA MET A 14 14.54 -8.54 6.06
C MET A 14 14.83 -10.03 6.25
N GLU A 15 16.10 -10.42 6.27
CA GLU A 15 16.53 -11.81 6.47
C GLU A 15 16.11 -12.34 7.85
N ASP A 16 16.29 -11.55 8.91
CA ASP A 16 15.88 -11.90 10.27
C ASP A 16 14.36 -12.09 10.36
N PHE A 17 13.60 -11.17 9.74
CA PHE A 17 12.15 -11.28 9.67
C PHE A 17 11.70 -12.57 8.97
N LEU A 18 12.32 -12.91 7.84
CA LEU A 18 12.00 -14.13 7.07
C LEU A 18 12.38 -15.40 7.82
N ALA A 19 13.53 -15.40 8.52
CA ALA A 19 13.94 -16.53 9.36
C ALA A 19 12.89 -16.83 10.43
N VAL A 20 12.37 -15.79 11.08
CA VAL A 20 11.37 -15.91 12.15
C VAL A 20 10.02 -16.38 11.61
N LEU A 21 9.62 -15.87 10.45
CA LEU A 21 8.39 -16.33 9.80
C LEU A 21 8.46 -17.82 9.45
N ASN A 22 9.63 -18.30 9.01
CA ASN A 22 9.86 -19.73 8.72
C ASN A 22 9.79 -20.58 10.00
N HIS A 23 10.38 -20.12 11.11
CA HIS A 23 10.31 -20.82 12.40
C HIS A 23 8.88 -20.84 12.98
N ARG A 24 8.09 -19.79 12.74
CA ARG A 24 6.69 -19.72 13.18
C ARG A 24 5.80 -20.74 12.47
N GLY A 25 6.04 -20.99 11.18
CA GLY A 25 5.38 -22.06 10.43
C GLY A 25 5.67 -23.47 10.99
N ALA A 26 6.75 -23.64 11.76
CA ALA A 26 7.13 -24.88 12.41
C ALA A 26 6.62 -25.02 13.87
N GLY A 27 5.76 -24.10 14.34
CA GLY A 27 5.07 -24.21 15.63
C GLY A 27 5.65 -23.38 16.78
N SER A 28 6.64 -22.51 16.55
CA SER A 28 7.10 -21.52 17.55
C SER A 28 6.27 -20.23 17.47
N ALA A 29 5.88 -19.66 18.61
CA ALA A 29 5.09 -18.42 18.66
C ALA A 29 5.95 -17.15 18.72
N ASP A 30 7.27 -17.28 18.75
CA ASP A 30 8.16 -16.22 19.23
C ASP A 30 8.65 -15.26 18.13
N GLY A 31 8.95 -14.03 18.53
CA GLY A 31 9.68 -13.04 17.71
C GLY A 31 8.82 -12.04 16.91
N LEU A 32 7.53 -12.31 16.68
CA LEU A 32 6.63 -11.33 16.06
C LEU A 32 5.21 -11.39 16.67
N PRO A 33 4.56 -10.23 16.88
CA PRO A 33 3.14 -10.18 17.24
C PRO A 33 2.22 -11.04 16.37
N LEU A 34 0.97 -11.28 16.82
CA LEU A 34 -0.01 -11.92 15.95
C LEU A 34 -0.31 -11.02 14.74
N PRO A 35 -0.49 -11.57 13.52
CA PRO A 35 -0.75 -10.79 12.30
C PRO A 35 -1.97 -9.87 12.40
N GLN A 36 -2.96 -10.20 13.25
CA GLN A 36 -4.16 -9.38 13.45
C GLN A 36 -3.88 -7.98 14.01
N HIS A 37 -2.72 -7.78 14.67
CA HIS A 37 -2.29 -6.49 15.19
C HIS A 37 -1.53 -5.68 14.13
N LEU A 38 -1.07 -6.31 13.04
CA LEU A 38 -0.30 -5.64 12.00
C LEU A 38 -1.19 -4.64 11.26
N LYS A 39 -0.79 -3.38 11.30
CA LYS A 39 -1.51 -2.27 10.69
C LYS A 39 -0.89 -1.83 9.37
N GLU A 40 0.43 -1.64 9.37
CA GLU A 40 1.20 -1.16 8.22
C GLU A 40 2.58 -1.82 8.22
N ALA A 41 3.14 -2.02 7.03
CA ALA A 41 4.51 -2.45 6.84
C ALA A 41 5.21 -1.53 5.82
N ARG A 42 6.50 -1.28 6.02
CA ARG A 42 7.35 -0.51 5.13
C ARG A 42 8.61 -1.31 4.85
N ILE A 43 8.93 -1.51 3.58
CA ILE A 43 10.18 -2.16 3.14
C ILE A 43 11.01 -1.11 2.41
N GLU A 44 12.16 -0.76 2.97
CA GLU A 44 13.14 0.12 2.37
C GLU A 44 14.24 -0.74 1.73
N SER A 45 14.63 -0.45 0.50
CA SER A 45 15.67 -1.20 -0.20
C SER A 45 16.39 -0.31 -1.21
N THR A 46 17.62 -0.66 -1.55
CA THR A 46 18.33 -0.09 -2.70
C THR A 46 18.06 -0.94 -3.93
N TRP A 47 17.62 -0.31 -5.03
CA TRP A 47 17.31 -0.99 -6.28
C TRP A 47 18.10 -0.39 -7.44
N THR A 48 18.43 -1.20 -8.44
CA THR A 48 19.12 -0.71 -9.65
C THR A 48 18.10 -0.31 -10.73
N ALA A 49 17.92 0.98 -10.95
CA ALA A 49 16.94 1.56 -11.87
C ALA A 49 17.50 1.68 -13.31
N GLY A 50 17.88 0.54 -13.91
CA GLY A 50 18.43 0.48 -15.25
C GLY A 50 19.66 1.39 -15.41
N VAL A 51 19.59 2.33 -16.35
CA VAL A 51 20.68 3.29 -16.65
C VAL A 51 20.93 4.33 -15.54
N LEU A 52 19.98 4.51 -14.61
CA LEU A 52 20.12 5.46 -13.50
C LEU A 52 21.02 4.93 -12.36
N GLY A 53 21.37 3.64 -12.39
CA GLY A 53 22.13 2.99 -11.33
C GLY A 53 21.30 2.76 -10.08
N ALA A 54 21.98 2.68 -8.92
CA ALA A 54 21.34 2.42 -7.64
C ALA A 54 20.54 3.63 -7.13
N THR A 55 19.28 3.39 -6.73
CA THR A 55 18.38 4.40 -6.16
C THR A 55 17.58 3.80 -5.00
N SER A 56 16.99 4.66 -4.18
CA SER A 56 16.14 4.25 -3.06
C SER A 56 14.76 3.80 -3.54
N LEU A 57 14.30 2.65 -3.03
CA LEU A 57 12.95 2.13 -3.18
C LEU A 57 12.30 2.03 -1.81
N THR A 58 11.04 2.42 -1.72
CA THR A 58 10.22 2.12 -0.55
C THR A 58 8.91 1.49 -0.96
N LEU A 59 8.62 0.31 -0.41
CA LEU A 59 7.32 -0.34 -0.54
C LEU A 59 6.55 -0.15 0.76
N PHE A 60 5.37 0.44 0.68
CA PHE A 60 4.43 0.47 1.80
C PHE A 60 3.34 -0.56 1.54
N LEU A 61 3.03 -1.40 2.52
CA LEU A 61 1.84 -2.24 2.55
C LEU A 61 0.92 -1.70 3.64
N LEU A 62 -0.24 -1.23 3.23
CA LEU A 62 -1.12 -0.43 4.06
C LEU A 62 -2.51 -1.05 4.08
N GLN A 63 -3.19 -0.93 5.21
CA GLN A 63 -4.60 -1.28 5.35
C GLN A 63 -5.36 -0.06 5.84
N GLU A 64 -6.29 0.42 5.02
CA GLU A 64 -7.13 1.56 5.36
C GLU A 64 -8.61 1.19 5.35
N GLN A 65 -9.40 1.91 6.14
CA GLN A 65 -10.85 1.81 6.08
C GLN A 65 -11.37 3.00 5.28
N ASP A 66 -12.01 2.73 4.14
CA ASP A 66 -12.67 3.77 3.37
C ASP A 66 -13.82 4.36 4.19
N ALA A 67 -13.81 5.67 4.39
CA ALA A 67 -14.77 6.36 5.25
C ALA A 67 -16.20 6.29 4.70
N LEU A 68 -16.35 6.20 3.38
CA LEU A 68 -17.66 6.22 2.72
C LEU A 68 -18.29 4.82 2.64
N SER A 69 -17.55 3.83 2.18
CA SER A 69 -18.03 2.45 2.07
C SER A 69 -17.90 1.66 3.38
N GLY A 70 -17.00 2.07 4.28
CA GLY A 70 -16.65 1.34 5.50
C GLY A 70 -15.82 0.09 5.23
N ARG A 71 -15.47 -0.18 3.97
CA ARG A 71 -14.66 -1.33 3.56
C ARG A 71 -13.23 -1.15 4.03
N ARG A 72 -12.60 -2.24 4.47
CA ARG A 72 -11.15 -2.28 4.66
C ARG A 72 -10.51 -2.66 3.34
N GLU A 73 -9.52 -1.89 2.94
CA GLU A 73 -8.79 -2.08 1.70
C GLU A 73 -7.31 -2.14 1.99
N VAL A 74 -6.64 -3.08 1.31
CA VAL A 74 -5.21 -3.26 1.40
C VAL A 74 -4.61 -2.79 0.09
N PHE A 75 -3.53 -2.02 0.17
CA PHE A 75 -2.83 -1.55 -1.01
C PHE A 75 -1.32 -1.48 -0.77
N VAL A 76 -0.60 -1.53 -1.88
CA VAL A 76 0.85 -1.41 -1.94
C VAL A 76 1.19 -0.10 -2.62
N LEU A 77 2.05 0.71 -2.01
CA LEU A 77 2.64 1.88 -2.64
C LEU A 77 4.10 1.57 -2.95
N LEU A 78 4.51 1.74 -4.21
CA LEU A 78 5.92 1.81 -4.56
C LEU A 78 6.30 3.29 -4.66
N HIS A 79 7.27 3.70 -3.86
CA HIS A 79 7.76 5.08 -3.79
C HIS A 79 9.26 5.12 -4.12
N GLY A 80 9.66 6.13 -4.89
CA GLY A 80 11.06 6.34 -5.26
C GLY A 80 11.32 7.77 -5.72
N GLU A 81 12.54 8.02 -6.17
CA GLU A 81 12.95 9.33 -6.67
C GLU A 81 12.26 9.67 -8.01
N GLY A 82 11.92 10.94 -8.22
CA GLY A 82 11.19 11.43 -9.40
C GLY A 82 11.89 11.10 -10.72
N ARG A 83 13.23 11.15 -10.75
CA ARG A 83 14.04 10.75 -11.92
C ARG A 83 13.89 9.28 -12.30
N ALA A 84 13.50 8.42 -11.36
CA ALA A 84 13.27 6.99 -11.56
C ALA A 84 11.82 6.66 -11.96
N SER A 85 10.99 7.64 -12.33
CA SER A 85 9.57 7.45 -12.67
C SER A 85 9.33 6.35 -13.73
N ARG A 86 10.10 6.32 -14.82
CA ARG A 86 9.99 5.28 -15.86
C ARG A 86 10.31 3.88 -15.31
N PRO A 87 11.49 3.64 -14.73
CA PRO A 87 11.78 2.38 -14.04
C PRO A 87 10.75 1.99 -12.97
N LEU A 88 10.25 2.95 -12.18
CA LEU A 88 9.27 2.70 -11.13
C LEU A 88 7.92 2.23 -11.71
N ARG A 89 7.48 2.84 -12.82
CA ARG A 89 6.28 2.40 -13.55
C ARG A 89 6.41 0.96 -13.99
N ASP A 90 7.53 0.62 -14.61
CA ASP A 90 7.76 -0.72 -15.15
C ASP A 90 7.85 -1.74 -14.00
N LEU A 91 8.50 -1.37 -12.88
CA LEU A 91 8.52 -2.15 -11.64
C LEU A 91 7.12 -2.36 -11.05
N ALA A 92 6.25 -1.35 -11.06
CA ALA A 92 4.86 -1.47 -10.60
C ALA A 92 4.05 -2.45 -11.47
N LEU A 93 4.28 -2.46 -12.79
CA LEU A 93 3.68 -3.44 -13.71
C LEU A 93 4.21 -4.85 -13.45
N HIS A 94 5.51 -5.00 -13.21
CA HIS A 94 6.12 -6.27 -12.81
C HIS A 94 5.55 -6.79 -11.49
N LEU A 95 5.38 -5.90 -10.49
CA LEU A 95 4.77 -6.28 -9.22
C LEU A 95 3.35 -6.79 -9.42
N ARG A 96 2.53 -6.09 -10.20
CA ARG A 96 1.17 -6.52 -10.50
C ARG A 96 1.15 -7.90 -11.16
N ALA A 97 2.00 -8.13 -12.17
CA ALA A 97 2.12 -9.43 -12.82
C ALA A 97 2.58 -10.52 -11.84
N TYR A 98 3.53 -10.20 -10.96
CA TYR A 98 4.01 -11.09 -9.92
C TYR A 98 2.91 -11.47 -8.93
N LEU A 99 2.15 -10.50 -8.41
CA LEU A 99 1.02 -10.74 -7.51
C LEU A 99 -0.06 -11.62 -8.17
N LYS A 100 -0.34 -11.40 -9.46
CA LYS A 100 -1.26 -12.25 -10.24
C LYS A 100 -0.79 -13.71 -10.28
N THR A 101 0.52 -13.96 -10.46
CA THR A 101 1.06 -15.34 -10.44
C THR A 101 0.94 -16.03 -9.08
N ARG A 102 0.71 -15.26 -8.01
CA ARG A 102 0.47 -15.74 -6.65
C ARG A 102 -1.02 -15.80 -6.29
N GLY A 103 -1.92 -15.56 -7.23
CA GLY A 103 -3.36 -15.53 -7.00
C GLY A 103 -3.84 -14.30 -6.21
N ILE A 104 -3.02 -13.25 -6.10
CA ILE A 104 -3.40 -12.01 -5.43
C ILE A 104 -3.91 -11.04 -6.48
N ALA A 105 -5.23 -10.82 -6.48
CA ALA A 105 -5.86 -9.83 -7.34
C ALA A 105 -5.33 -8.43 -7.01
N SER A 106 -5.02 -7.66 -8.07
CA SER A 106 -4.56 -6.29 -7.90
C SER A 106 -4.86 -5.42 -9.11
N LEU A 107 -5.18 -4.16 -8.82
CA LEU A 107 -5.44 -3.12 -9.81
C LEU A 107 -4.61 -1.88 -9.44
N LEU A 108 -4.01 -1.25 -10.45
CA LEU A 108 -3.32 0.02 -10.34
C LEU A 108 -4.35 1.13 -10.23
N ARG A 109 -4.15 2.05 -9.28
CA ARG A 109 -4.92 3.29 -9.22
C ARG A 109 -4.47 4.22 -10.33
N ILE A 110 -5.44 4.76 -11.05
CA ILE A 110 -5.23 5.88 -11.97
C ILE A 110 -5.78 7.12 -11.30
N ASP A 111 -4.92 8.09 -11.03
CA ASP A 111 -5.34 9.38 -10.50
C ASP A 111 -6.02 10.22 -11.59
N PRO A 112 -7.19 10.84 -11.34
CA PRO A 112 -7.91 11.67 -12.30
C PRO A 112 -7.12 12.86 -12.87
N ARG A 113 -6.06 13.30 -12.18
CA ARG A 113 -5.22 14.41 -12.62
C ARG A 113 -3.85 13.92 -13.09
N TYR A 114 -3.21 13.03 -12.34
CA TYR A 114 -1.82 12.64 -12.55
C TYR A 114 -1.64 11.33 -13.34
N GLY A 115 -2.71 10.58 -13.62
CA GLY A 115 -2.62 9.29 -14.31
C GLY A 115 -2.06 8.20 -13.40
N LEU A 116 -1.24 7.29 -13.95
CA LEU A 116 -0.76 6.11 -13.22
C LEU A 116 0.22 6.43 -12.06
N LEU A 117 1.04 7.46 -12.23
CA LEU A 117 2.05 7.85 -11.25
C LEU A 117 1.69 9.20 -10.64
N CYS A 118 1.76 9.30 -9.32
CA CYS A 118 1.60 10.55 -8.59
C CYS A 118 2.97 11.16 -8.26
N GLY A 119 3.09 12.49 -8.30
CA GLY A 119 4.35 13.21 -8.07
C GLY A 119 5.23 13.37 -9.33
N SER A 120 5.08 12.53 -10.35
CA SER A 120 5.78 12.66 -11.64
C SER A 120 4.95 11.99 -12.73
N ALA A 121 3.91 12.67 -13.20
CA ALA A 121 3.05 12.13 -14.25
C ALA A 121 3.81 12.11 -15.57
N LEU A 122 4.28 10.91 -16.00
CA LEU A 122 4.79 10.69 -17.35
C LEU A 122 3.66 10.68 -18.40
N GLU A 123 2.43 10.37 -17.97
CA GLU A 123 1.20 10.37 -18.78
C GLU A 123 0.09 11.07 -17.97
N PRO A 124 0.17 12.41 -17.76
CA PRO A 124 -0.87 13.12 -17.05
C PRO A 124 -2.18 13.08 -17.84
N LEU A 125 -3.31 13.04 -17.13
CA LEU A 125 -4.62 13.21 -17.76
C LEU A 125 -4.85 14.67 -18.17
N ASP A 126 -4.33 15.60 -17.37
CA ASP A 126 -4.33 17.03 -17.69
C ASP A 126 -2.96 17.46 -18.24
N PRO A 127 -2.85 17.80 -19.54
CA PRO A 127 -1.58 18.18 -20.17
C PRO A 127 -0.97 19.48 -19.61
N SER A 128 -1.73 20.27 -18.84
CA SER A 128 -1.22 21.47 -18.18
C SER A 128 -0.39 21.18 -16.92
N VAL A 129 -0.39 19.93 -16.44
CA VAL A 129 0.36 19.53 -15.26
C VAL A 129 1.81 19.24 -15.64
N GLN A 130 2.68 20.22 -15.39
CA GLN A 130 4.13 20.06 -15.42
C GLN A 130 4.68 20.36 -14.03
N TRP A 131 5.12 19.33 -13.31
CA TRP A 131 5.69 19.48 -11.98
C TRP A 131 7.01 18.73 -11.93
N ASP A 132 8.06 19.45 -11.55
CA ASP A 132 9.33 18.86 -11.12
C ASP A 132 9.21 18.60 -9.60
N ARG A 133 9.07 17.33 -9.23
CA ARG A 133 9.03 16.91 -7.83
C ARG A 133 10.15 15.90 -7.59
N PRO A 134 10.75 15.90 -6.39
CA PRO A 134 11.88 15.02 -6.07
C PRO A 134 11.50 13.54 -5.99
N THR A 135 10.21 13.21 -5.86
CA THR A 135 9.72 11.86 -5.63
C THR A 135 8.50 11.52 -6.48
N VAL A 136 8.21 10.22 -6.59
CA VAL A 136 7.09 9.67 -7.36
C VAL A 136 6.63 8.37 -6.73
N TYR A 137 5.33 8.09 -6.82
CA TYR A 137 4.79 6.80 -6.38
C TYR A 137 3.74 6.21 -7.32
N ALA A 138 3.63 4.89 -7.28
CA ALA A 138 2.57 4.09 -7.89
C ALA A 138 1.77 3.36 -6.80
N ALA A 139 0.45 3.31 -6.93
CA ALA A 139 -0.43 2.64 -5.96
C ALA A 139 -1.14 1.43 -6.59
N LEU A 140 -1.00 0.26 -5.96
CA LEU A 140 -1.67 -0.99 -6.33
C LEU A 140 -2.64 -1.40 -5.23
N TYR A 141 -3.93 -1.42 -5.51
CA TYR A 141 -4.94 -1.93 -4.57
C TYR A 141 -5.08 -3.43 -4.76
N LEU A 142 -5.07 -4.17 -3.66
CA LEU A 142 -5.16 -5.64 -3.64
C LEU A 142 -6.62 -6.09 -3.72
N THR A 143 -7.23 -5.86 -4.88
CA THR A 143 -8.63 -6.18 -5.18
C THR A 143 -8.79 -6.50 -6.67
N ASP A 144 -9.82 -7.26 -7.02
CA ASP A 144 -10.30 -7.49 -8.38
C ASP A 144 -11.52 -6.62 -8.73
N ASP A 145 -12.09 -5.89 -7.76
CA ASP A 145 -13.27 -5.03 -7.94
C ASP A 145 -12.89 -3.69 -8.60
N PRO A 146 -13.14 -3.48 -9.90
CA PRO A 146 -12.85 -2.21 -10.57
C PRO A 146 -13.81 -1.08 -10.12
N ALA A 147 -14.83 -1.40 -9.31
CA ALA A 147 -15.75 -0.45 -8.70
C ALA A 147 -15.33 -0.06 -7.28
N SER A 148 -14.18 -0.54 -6.78
CA SER A 148 -13.66 -0.13 -5.48
C SER A 148 -13.55 1.40 -5.40
N PRO A 149 -14.03 2.02 -4.31
CA PRO A 149 -13.96 3.47 -4.09
C PRO A 149 -12.55 4.01 -4.28
N SER A 150 -11.56 3.27 -3.78
CA SER A 150 -10.20 3.77 -3.70
C SER A 150 -9.42 3.55 -4.99
N LEU A 151 -9.93 2.71 -5.89
CA LEU A 151 -9.42 2.56 -7.24
C LEU A 151 -10.04 3.54 -8.22
N ALA A 152 -11.35 3.69 -8.13
CA ALA A 152 -12.15 4.34 -9.14
C ALA A 152 -13.14 5.31 -8.51
N VAL A 153 -12.94 6.59 -8.83
CA VAL A 153 -14.02 7.56 -8.73
C VAL A 153 -14.14 8.29 -10.05
N MET A 154 -14.55 7.53 -11.07
CA MET A 154 -14.93 8.08 -12.37
C MET A 154 -15.97 9.22 -12.22
N GLU A 155 -16.73 9.22 -11.12
CA GLU A 155 -17.64 10.30 -10.71
C GLU A 155 -16.93 11.63 -10.38
N TYR A 156 -15.64 11.61 -10.01
CA TYR A 156 -14.80 12.79 -9.76
C TYR A 156 -13.88 13.14 -10.93
N VAL A 157 -13.90 12.35 -12.02
CA VAL A 157 -13.16 12.68 -13.25
C VAL A 157 -13.99 13.69 -14.04
N PRO A 158 -13.44 14.89 -14.36
CA PRO A 158 -14.13 15.86 -15.20
C PRO A 158 -14.62 15.21 -16.50
N ILE A 159 -15.84 15.55 -16.95
CA ILE A 159 -16.47 14.92 -18.13
C ILE A 159 -15.55 14.94 -19.35
N THR A 160 -14.80 16.03 -19.52
CA THR A 160 -13.82 16.22 -20.60
C THR A 160 -12.64 15.24 -20.57
N LEU A 161 -12.30 14.68 -19.41
CA LEU A 161 -11.18 13.76 -19.21
C LEU A 161 -11.61 12.29 -19.05
N GLN A 162 -12.92 12.01 -19.01
CA GLN A 162 -13.43 10.65 -18.77
C GLN A 162 -13.04 9.65 -19.86
N GLY A 163 -12.95 10.09 -21.13
CA GLY A 163 -12.49 9.24 -22.23
C GLY A 163 -11.05 8.78 -22.02
N THR A 164 -10.13 9.73 -21.85
CA THR A 164 -8.71 9.46 -21.59
C THR A 164 -8.51 8.65 -20.32
N PHE A 165 -9.26 8.93 -19.25
CA PHE A 165 -9.21 8.16 -18.01
C PHE A 165 -9.55 6.67 -18.26
N ARG A 166 -10.62 6.40 -19.02
CA ARG A 166 -11.02 5.02 -19.36
C ARG A 166 -9.96 4.31 -20.17
N GLU A 167 -9.39 4.98 -21.17
CA GLU A 167 -8.33 4.42 -22.01
C GLU A 167 -7.11 4.04 -21.17
N ILE A 168 -6.64 4.95 -20.30
CA ILE A 168 -5.50 4.71 -19.42
C ILE A 168 -5.80 3.60 -18.40
N PHE A 169 -6.99 3.62 -17.79
CA PHE A 169 -7.39 2.60 -16.84
C PHE A 169 -7.43 1.22 -17.49
N LEU A 170 -8.06 1.09 -18.66
CA LEU A 170 -8.11 -0.15 -19.42
C LEU A 170 -6.72 -0.62 -19.84
N LYS A 171 -5.86 0.30 -20.33
CA LYS A 171 -4.47 0.01 -20.72
C LYS A 171 -3.68 -0.67 -19.60
N TYR A 172 -3.77 -0.17 -18.37
CA TYR A 172 -2.94 -0.66 -17.25
C TYR A 172 -3.60 -1.78 -16.44
N ASN A 173 -4.93 -1.78 -16.32
CA ASN A 173 -5.66 -2.76 -15.53
C ASN A 173 -6.23 -3.92 -16.34
N GLY A 174 -6.44 -3.76 -17.64
CA GLY A 174 -7.06 -4.78 -18.50
C GLY A 174 -8.55 -5.00 -18.22
N VAL A 175 -9.19 -4.09 -17.49
CA VAL A 175 -10.62 -4.07 -17.18
C VAL A 175 -11.13 -2.63 -17.29
N GLU A 176 -12.39 -2.47 -17.68
CA GLU A 176 -13.04 -1.16 -17.71
C GLU A 176 -13.20 -0.60 -16.29
N PRO A 177 -13.00 0.72 -16.08
CA PRO A 177 -13.33 1.32 -14.80
C PRO A 177 -14.84 1.26 -14.58
N ALA A 178 -15.24 0.81 -13.39
CA ALA A 178 -16.65 0.76 -13.02
C ALA A 178 -17.05 2.01 -12.21
N ARG A 179 -18.35 2.33 -12.22
CA ARG A 179 -18.91 3.31 -11.27
C ARG A 179 -19.11 2.61 -9.94
N SER A 180 -18.50 3.13 -8.88
CA SER A 180 -18.63 2.53 -7.54
C SER A 180 -20.04 2.60 -6.98
N GLY A 181 -20.88 3.53 -7.48
CA GLY A 181 -22.23 3.79 -6.96
C GLY A 181 -22.22 4.25 -5.50
N ILE A 182 -21.04 4.65 -4.99
CA ILE A 182 -20.84 4.91 -3.57
C ILE A 182 -21.61 6.13 -3.12
N LEU A 183 -21.67 7.19 -3.93
CA LEU A 183 -22.50 8.35 -3.61
C LEU A 183 -23.97 7.97 -3.43
N ALA A 184 -24.53 7.17 -4.34
CA ALA A 184 -25.90 6.69 -4.22
C ALA A 184 -26.11 5.74 -3.02
N SER A 185 -25.11 4.93 -2.69
CA SER A 185 -25.15 4.05 -1.51
C SER A 185 -24.99 4.82 -0.19
N ALA A 186 -24.13 5.84 -0.15
CA ALA A 186 -23.83 6.66 1.00
C ALA A 186 -25.01 7.57 1.30
N PHE A 187 -25.61 8.17 0.28
CA PHE A 187 -26.84 8.96 0.41
C PHE A 187 -28.01 8.11 0.94
N ARG A 188 -28.24 6.91 0.39
CA ARG A 188 -29.27 5.99 0.91
C ARG A 188 -29.02 5.57 2.36
N ARG A 189 -27.76 5.35 2.75
CA ARG A 189 -27.38 5.00 4.14
C ARG A 189 -27.56 6.17 5.10
N PHE A 190 -27.17 7.38 4.67
CA PHE A 190 -27.38 8.62 5.41
C PHE A 190 -28.88 8.88 5.63
N ALA A 191 -29.68 8.79 4.56
CA ALA A 191 -31.14 8.94 4.63
C ALA A 191 -31.82 7.86 5.50
N GLY A 192 -31.23 6.66 5.57
CA GLY A 192 -31.74 5.52 6.35
C GLY A 192 -31.19 5.38 7.76
N GLY A 193 -30.32 6.29 8.23
CA GLY A 193 -29.76 6.28 9.59
C GLY A 193 -28.92 5.05 9.96
N LYS A 194 -28.47 4.25 8.99
CA LYS A 194 -27.71 3.01 9.25
C LYS A 194 -26.20 3.27 9.19
N PRO A 195 -25.45 2.97 10.26
CA PRO A 195 -23.98 3.05 10.22
C PRO A 195 -23.42 2.02 9.23
N PRO A 196 -22.24 2.28 8.64
CA PRO A 196 -21.60 1.34 7.73
C PRO A 196 -21.25 0.04 8.45
N SER A 197 -21.70 -1.10 7.92
CA SER A 197 -21.25 -2.42 8.35
C SER A 197 -19.86 -2.69 7.76
N SER A 198 -18.87 -2.96 8.61
CA SER A 198 -17.53 -3.32 8.14
C SER A 198 -17.55 -4.70 7.47
N SER A 199 -17.66 -4.76 6.13
CA SER A 199 -17.35 -5.98 5.40
C SER A 199 -15.84 -6.14 5.32
N SER A 200 -15.30 -7.21 5.90
CA SER A 200 -13.87 -7.49 5.85
C SER A 200 -13.46 -7.92 4.44
N ALA A 201 -12.78 -7.04 3.71
CA ALA A 201 -11.89 -7.43 2.62
C ALA A 201 -10.44 -7.34 3.15
N GLY A 202 -9.59 -8.27 2.68
CA GLY A 202 -8.14 -8.39 2.93
C GLY A 202 -7.62 -8.02 4.32
N LYS A 203 -7.23 -9.01 5.14
CA LYS A 203 -6.36 -8.72 6.30
C LYS A 203 -4.91 -8.65 5.84
N LEU A 204 -4.21 -7.60 6.23
CA LEU A 204 -2.76 -7.51 6.11
C LEU A 204 -2.13 -8.72 6.83
N SER A 205 -1.13 -9.36 6.22
CA SER A 205 -0.47 -10.54 6.78
C SER A 205 1.03 -10.52 6.53
N TYR A 206 1.80 -11.23 7.36
CA TYR A 206 3.23 -11.42 7.13
C TYR A 206 3.53 -12.17 5.82
N GLY A 207 2.60 -13.02 5.35
CA GLY A 207 2.72 -13.66 4.04
C GLY A 207 2.74 -12.66 2.88
N MET A 208 1.99 -11.57 2.98
CA MET A 208 2.06 -10.47 2.01
C MET A 208 3.40 -9.74 2.09
N VAL A 209 3.90 -9.44 3.29
CA VAL A 209 5.23 -8.83 3.49
C VAL A 209 6.33 -9.70 2.87
N ALA A 210 6.31 -11.01 3.14
CA ALA A 210 7.26 -11.97 2.57
C ALA A 210 7.13 -12.06 1.03
N THR A 211 5.92 -11.97 0.49
CA THR A 211 5.68 -11.93 -0.95
C THR A 211 6.31 -10.70 -1.60
N LEU A 212 6.16 -9.52 -0.97
CA LEU A 212 6.79 -8.28 -1.44
C LEU A 212 8.32 -8.32 -1.30
N ALA A 213 8.85 -8.89 -0.22
CA ALA A 213 10.27 -9.08 -0.03
C ALA A 213 10.86 -10.01 -1.12
N ALA A 214 10.20 -11.11 -1.43
CA ALA A 214 10.61 -12.04 -2.49
C ALA A 214 10.55 -11.39 -3.88
N PHE A 215 9.57 -10.53 -4.13
CA PHE A 215 9.52 -9.71 -5.35
C PHE A 215 10.72 -8.77 -5.42
N LEU A 216 11.00 -8.02 -4.36
CA LEU A 216 12.14 -7.09 -4.32
C LEU A 216 13.47 -7.79 -4.57
N ALA A 217 13.71 -8.94 -3.92
CA ALA A 217 14.91 -9.73 -4.13
C ALA A 217 15.05 -10.19 -5.59
N ARG A 218 13.94 -10.61 -6.23
CA ARG A 218 13.91 -11.00 -7.64
C ARG A 218 14.24 -9.83 -8.58
N GLU A 219 13.77 -8.62 -8.27
CA GLU A 219 14.03 -7.41 -9.06
C GLU A 219 15.37 -6.74 -8.69
N GLY A 220 16.25 -7.43 -7.96
CA GLY A 220 17.60 -6.96 -7.65
C GLY A 220 17.66 -5.92 -6.52
N GLY A 221 16.64 -5.85 -5.68
CA GLY A 221 16.65 -5.09 -4.43
C GLY A 221 17.70 -5.63 -3.46
N LYS A 222 18.47 -4.73 -2.86
CA LYS A 222 19.53 -5.00 -1.89
C LYS A 222 19.25 -4.29 -0.58
N GLU A 223 19.89 -4.78 0.49
CA GLU A 223 19.87 -4.15 1.82
C GLU A 223 18.45 -3.87 2.34
N ALA A 224 17.53 -4.81 2.11
CA ALA A 224 16.14 -4.64 2.46
C ALA A 224 15.95 -4.54 3.99
N ARG A 225 15.37 -3.43 4.43
CA ARG A 225 15.00 -3.16 5.82
C ARG A 225 13.49 -3.08 5.96
N LEU A 226 12.98 -3.70 7.01
CA LEU A 226 11.56 -3.77 7.31
C LEU A 226 11.24 -2.88 8.53
N SER A 227 10.22 -2.07 8.40
CA SER A 227 9.52 -1.46 9.52
C SER A 227 8.08 -1.94 9.59
N LEU A 228 7.57 -2.15 10.80
CA LEU A 228 6.21 -2.63 11.08
C LEU A 228 5.51 -1.70 12.08
N ILE A 229 4.21 -1.48 11.90
CA ILE A 229 3.36 -0.80 12.87
C ILE A 229 2.29 -1.77 13.35
N PHE A 230 2.20 -1.94 14.66
CA PHE A 230 1.19 -2.74 15.33
C PHE A 230 0.22 -1.88 16.12
N LYS A 231 -1.05 -2.28 16.13
CA LYS A 231 -2.13 -1.69 16.91
C LYS A 231 -2.80 -2.70 17.82
N ASP A 232 -3.45 -2.17 18.86
CA ASP A 232 -4.26 -2.94 19.80
C ASP A 232 -3.47 -4.09 20.46
N LEU A 233 -2.17 -3.87 20.65
CA LEU A 233 -1.26 -4.84 21.20
C LEU A 233 -1.07 -4.58 22.70
N SER A 234 -1.21 -5.61 23.53
CA SER A 234 -1.00 -5.43 24.97
C SER A 234 0.49 -5.22 25.28
N PRO A 235 0.84 -4.45 26.32
CA PRO A 235 2.24 -4.31 26.74
C PRO A 235 2.95 -5.63 27.07
N LEU A 236 2.20 -6.66 27.45
CA LEU A 236 2.73 -8.00 27.74
C LEU A 236 3.09 -8.75 26.44
N ASP A 237 2.21 -8.69 25.43
CA ASP A 237 2.46 -9.30 24.12
C ASP A 237 3.65 -8.64 23.43
N ALA A 238 3.81 -7.33 23.59
CA ALA A 238 4.95 -6.61 23.03
C ALA A 238 6.27 -7.10 23.64
N ARG A 239 6.34 -7.32 24.97
CA ARG A 239 7.60 -7.73 25.62
C ARG A 239 8.03 -9.15 25.25
N THR A 240 7.09 -10.01 24.87
CA THR A 240 7.32 -11.44 24.66
C THR A 240 7.47 -11.81 23.19
N CYS A 241 7.04 -10.95 22.26
CA CYS A 241 6.95 -11.27 20.84
C CYS A 241 7.81 -10.35 19.95
N LEU A 242 8.95 -9.87 20.44
CA LEU A 242 9.86 -9.01 19.66
C LEU A 242 11.23 -9.68 19.47
N LEU A 243 11.76 -9.57 18.25
CA LEU A 243 13.08 -10.08 17.88
C LEU A 243 14.25 -9.34 18.53
N ASP A 244 14.03 -8.06 18.76
CA ASP A 244 14.98 -7.02 19.15
C ASP A 244 14.14 -5.89 19.76
N PRO A 245 13.94 -5.90 21.09
CA PRO A 245 13.14 -4.91 21.78
C PRO A 245 13.68 -3.47 21.66
N ASP A 246 14.97 -3.27 21.40
CA ASP A 246 15.61 -1.95 21.37
C ASP A 246 15.19 -1.14 20.12
N ARG A 247 14.72 -1.83 19.09
CA ARG A 247 14.17 -1.26 17.85
C ARG A 247 12.67 -1.00 17.92
N ALA A 248 12.03 -1.35 19.03
CA ALA A 248 10.61 -1.20 19.22
C ALA A 248 10.30 0.08 20.01
N THR A 249 9.54 0.98 19.40
CA THR A 249 9.13 2.26 19.97
C THR A 249 7.63 2.31 20.19
N TYR A 250 7.22 2.70 21.39
CA TYR A 250 5.81 2.92 21.70
C TYR A 250 5.46 4.37 21.44
N HIS A 251 4.44 4.58 20.63
CA HIS A 251 3.90 5.90 20.37
C HIS A 251 2.56 6.09 21.07
N PRO A 252 2.29 7.29 21.62
CA PRO A 252 0.95 7.64 22.06
C PRO A 252 -0.03 7.57 20.88
N SER A 253 -1.29 7.25 21.18
CA SER A 253 -2.33 7.07 20.16
C SER A 253 -2.46 8.29 19.26
N GLY A 254 -2.43 8.10 17.94
CA GLY A 254 -2.57 9.16 16.95
C GLY A 254 -1.36 9.32 16.02
N ASN A 255 -0.22 8.68 16.33
CA ASN A 255 0.94 8.64 15.45
C ASN A 255 1.13 7.25 14.84
N ASP A 256 0.12 6.82 14.10
CA ASP A 256 -0.04 5.41 13.75
C ASP A 256 0.33 5.08 12.30
N ARG A 257 1.08 5.94 11.62
CA ARG A 257 1.36 5.81 10.19
C ARG A 257 2.83 6.08 9.89
N PHE A 258 3.32 5.53 8.78
CA PHE A 258 4.65 5.91 8.28
C PHE A 258 4.68 7.31 7.64
N PHE A 259 3.53 7.81 7.19
CA PHE A 259 3.32 9.15 6.63
C PHE A 259 1.86 9.58 6.88
N ALA A 260 1.59 10.88 7.00
CA ALA A 260 0.26 11.40 7.33
C ALA A 260 -0.67 11.50 6.12
N SER A 261 -0.13 11.72 4.91
CA SER A 261 -0.91 11.74 3.67
C SER A 261 -0.10 11.31 2.45
N LEU A 262 -0.77 10.83 1.40
CA LEU A 262 -0.12 10.56 0.11
C LEU A 262 0.57 11.81 -0.49
N GLY A 263 0.16 13.01 -0.09
CA GLY A 263 0.80 14.27 -0.50
C GLY A 263 2.19 14.48 0.11
N GLU A 264 2.51 13.82 1.23
CA GLU A 264 3.86 13.85 1.82
C GLU A 264 4.86 13.00 1.03
N LEU A 265 4.36 12.07 0.20
CA LEU A 265 5.16 11.23 -0.68
C LEU A 265 5.43 11.91 -2.05
N ALA A 266 4.81 13.07 -2.33
CA ALA A 266 4.73 13.69 -3.66
C ALA A 266 5.46 15.04 -3.77
#